data_AF-A0A7S4I8F5-F1
#
_entry.id   AF-A0A7S4I8F5-F1
#
_cell.length_a   1.000
_cell.length_b   1.000
_cell.length_c   1.000
_cell.angle_alpha   90.00
_cell.angle_beta   90.00
_cell.angle_gamma   90.00
#
_symmetry.space_group_name_H-M   'P 1'
#
loop_
_entity.id
_entity.type
_entity.pdbx_description
1 polymer ?
#
loop_
_entity_poly.entity_id
_entity_poly.type
_entity_poly.pdbx_seq_one_letter_code
_entity_poly.pdbx_strand_id
1 'polypeptide(L)'
;QLYRLDEFSEEEYLDLMAKFTVKHHAVGIEQILNIPDPTQHCSLIIDYSTLMQFHLPLAALLTTYPKELLPLFDEAIEEVQRAVISVPIEGPDQRSIKINCHARISGVSLKAFKNVSLPRSSDIGSLVAITGTVIRTGALKLMEKEKEVRCAKCKQQFTVYADLET
;
A
#
# COMPACT_ATOMS: atom_id res chain seq x y z
N GLN A 1 -5.03 -18.97 -14.63
CA GLN A 1 -4.91 -17.56 -14.21
C GLN A 1 -6.10 -16.85 -14.86
N LEU A 2 -7.04 -16.33 -14.06
CA LEU A 2 -8.35 -15.85 -14.55
C LEU A 2 -8.34 -14.40 -15.05
N TYR A 3 -7.39 -13.59 -14.56
CA TYR A 3 -7.25 -12.16 -14.87
C TYR A 3 -5.79 -11.85 -15.22
N ARG A 4 -5.57 -10.79 -16.00
CA ARG A 4 -4.22 -10.32 -16.37
C ARG A 4 -4.03 -8.87 -15.97
N LEU A 5 -2.78 -8.47 -15.70
CA LEU A 5 -2.48 -7.13 -15.21
C LEU A 5 -2.80 -6.04 -16.25
N ASP A 6 -2.74 -6.37 -17.54
CA ASP A 6 -3.06 -5.51 -18.70
C ASP A 6 -4.56 -5.41 -19.00
N GLU A 7 -5.42 -6.00 -18.16
CA GLU A 7 -6.87 -5.96 -18.32
C GLU A 7 -7.47 -4.57 -18.06
N PHE A 8 -6.79 -3.76 -17.24
CA PHE A 8 -7.15 -2.37 -16.98
C PHE A 8 -5.94 -1.47 -17.21
N SER A 9 -6.20 -0.24 -17.63
CA SER A 9 -5.22 0.84 -17.62
C SER A 9 -4.91 1.28 -16.19
N GLU A 10 -3.78 1.97 -16.02
CA GLU A 10 -3.37 2.53 -14.73
C GLU A 10 -4.42 3.50 -14.16
N GLU A 11 -4.98 4.36 -15.01
CA GLU A 11 -6.05 5.30 -14.64
C GLU A 11 -7.31 4.58 -14.14
N GLU A 12 -7.68 3.44 -14.75
CA GLU A 12 -8.83 2.64 -14.32
C GLU A 12 -8.59 1.97 -12.96
N TYR A 13 -7.37 1.50 -12.69
CA TYR A 13 -7.01 0.98 -11.36
C TYR A 13 -7.12 2.07 -10.30
N LEU A 14 -6.54 3.25 -10.57
CA LEU A 14 -6.58 4.39 -9.66
C LEU A 14 -8.03 4.80 -9.36
N ASP A 15 -8.86 4.96 -10.38
CA ASP A 15 -10.28 5.33 -10.21
C ASP A 15 -11.07 4.28 -9.40
N LEU A 16 -10.86 2.98 -9.67
CA LEU A 16 -11.51 1.91 -8.89
C LEU A 16 -11.07 1.91 -7.43
N MET A 17 -9.78 2.07 -7.16
CA MET A 17 -9.23 2.10 -5.80
C MET A 17 -9.65 3.37 -5.04
N ALA A 18 -9.72 4.51 -5.72
CA ALA A 18 -10.21 5.76 -5.15
C ALA A 18 -11.69 5.66 -4.79
N LYS A 19 -12.53 5.13 -5.70
CA LYS A 19 -13.96 4.87 -5.44
C LYS A 19 -14.17 3.92 -4.26
N PHE A 20 -13.38 2.86 -4.17
CA PHE A 20 -13.39 1.95 -3.03
C PHE A 20 -13.07 2.69 -1.71
N THR A 21 -12.00 3.50 -1.72
CA THR A 21 -11.52 4.26 -0.56
C THR A 21 -12.56 5.26 -0.07
N VAL A 22 -13.17 6.05 -0.97
CA VAL A 22 -14.26 6.98 -0.61
C VAL A 22 -15.43 6.23 0.02
N LYS A 23 -15.82 5.10 -0.56
CA LYS A 23 -17.00 4.34 -0.13
C LYS A 23 -16.83 3.66 1.23
N HIS A 24 -15.64 3.12 1.51
CA HIS A 24 -15.42 2.25 2.67
C HIS A 24 -14.51 2.83 3.75
N HIS A 25 -13.76 3.91 3.46
CA HIS A 25 -12.70 4.42 4.34
C HIS A 25 -12.77 5.92 4.64
N ALA A 26 -13.93 6.57 4.45
CA ALA A 26 -14.10 8.01 4.74
C ALA A 26 -13.58 8.42 6.14
N VAL A 27 -13.99 7.71 7.19
CA VAL A 27 -13.54 7.98 8.57
C VAL A 27 -12.04 7.78 8.73
N GLY A 28 -11.46 6.76 8.08
CA GLY A 28 -10.03 6.50 8.12
C GLY A 28 -9.22 7.61 7.47
N ILE A 29 -9.69 8.14 6.33
CA ILE A 29 -9.07 9.28 5.65
C ILE A 29 -9.13 10.53 6.51
N GLU A 30 -10.27 10.83 7.14
CA GLU A 30 -10.37 11.96 8.06
C GLU A 30 -9.38 11.85 9.23
N GLN A 31 -9.23 10.66 9.81
CA GLN A 31 -8.24 10.42 10.86
C GLN A 31 -6.81 10.65 10.37
N ILE A 32 -6.48 10.16 9.17
CA ILE A 32 -5.16 10.33 8.56
C ILE A 32 -4.84 11.82 8.34
N LEU A 33 -5.80 12.59 7.80
CA LEU A 33 -5.63 14.02 7.53
C LEU A 33 -5.38 14.83 8.80
N ASN A 34 -5.93 14.40 9.93
CA ASN A 34 -5.80 15.07 11.23
C ASN A 34 -4.55 14.65 12.04
N ILE A 35 -3.71 13.75 11.52
CA ILE A 35 -2.43 13.44 12.16
C ILE A 35 -1.56 14.72 12.17
N PRO A 36 -0.94 15.13 13.29
CA PRO A 36 -0.20 16.39 13.35
C PRO A 36 1.04 16.43 12.45
N ASP A 37 1.79 15.33 12.35
CA ASP A 37 3.02 15.25 11.57
C ASP A 37 2.72 14.88 10.11
N PRO A 38 3.02 15.73 9.11
CA PRO A 38 2.83 15.42 7.69
C PRO A 38 3.78 14.35 7.16
N THR A 39 4.90 14.11 7.83
CA THR A 39 5.93 13.15 7.40
C THR A 39 5.74 11.77 8.00
N GLN A 40 4.88 11.64 9.01
CA GLN A 40 4.62 10.39 9.70
C GLN A 40 4.06 9.33 8.74
N HIS A 41 4.66 8.14 8.76
CA HIS A 41 4.12 6.98 8.07
C HIS A 41 2.82 6.53 8.74
N CYS A 42 1.77 6.41 7.95
CA CYS A 42 0.47 5.91 8.38
C CYS A 42 0.01 4.76 7.47
N SER A 43 -1.06 4.10 7.87
CA SER A 43 -1.60 2.98 7.09
C SER A 43 -3.11 2.95 7.11
N LEU A 44 -3.69 2.60 5.98
CA LEU A 44 -5.11 2.34 5.83
C LEU A 44 -5.32 0.82 5.69
N ILE A 45 -6.04 0.22 6.63
CA ILE A 45 -6.32 -1.22 6.60
C ILE A 45 -7.44 -1.50 5.61
N ILE A 46 -7.15 -2.26 4.55
CA ILE A 46 -8.09 -2.66 3.52
C ILE A 46 -8.53 -4.10 3.81
N ASP A 47 -9.80 -4.30 4.15
CA ASP A 47 -10.33 -5.65 4.31
C ASP A 47 -10.51 -6.33 2.95
N TYR A 48 -9.83 -7.48 2.78
CA TYR A 48 -9.85 -8.23 1.53
C TYR A 48 -11.26 -8.69 1.14
N SER A 49 -12.08 -9.09 2.13
CA SER A 49 -13.44 -9.55 1.86
C SER A 49 -14.31 -8.42 1.29
N THR A 50 -14.15 -7.22 1.84
CA THR A 50 -14.83 -6.00 1.38
C THR A 50 -14.35 -5.61 -0.02
N LEU A 51 -13.04 -5.65 -0.29
CA LEU A 51 -12.49 -5.38 -1.61
C LEU A 51 -12.99 -6.38 -2.67
N MET A 52 -13.04 -7.66 -2.31
CA MET A 52 -13.54 -8.73 -3.19
C MET A 52 -15.03 -8.57 -3.52
N GLN A 53 -15.85 -8.14 -2.55
CA GLN A 53 -17.26 -7.84 -2.76
C GLN A 53 -17.46 -6.59 -3.63
N PHE A 54 -16.56 -5.61 -3.52
CA PHE A 54 -16.59 -4.40 -4.33
C PHE A 54 -16.19 -4.67 -5.79
N HIS A 55 -15.03 -5.31 -6.00
CA HIS A 55 -14.52 -5.63 -7.33
C HIS A 55 -13.63 -6.88 -7.31
N LEU A 56 -14.22 -8.02 -7.70
CA LEU A 56 -13.55 -9.33 -7.68
C LEU A 56 -12.25 -9.38 -8.51
N PRO A 57 -12.19 -8.87 -9.76
CA PRO A 57 -10.95 -8.89 -10.55
C PRO A 57 -9.82 -8.13 -9.87
N LEU A 58 -10.12 -6.95 -9.31
CA LEU A 58 -9.13 -6.11 -8.60
C LEU A 58 -8.56 -6.85 -7.39
N ALA A 59 -9.41 -7.47 -6.57
CA ALA A 59 -8.96 -8.24 -5.41
C ALA A 59 -8.06 -9.43 -5.81
N ALA A 60 -8.42 -10.16 -6.87
CA ALA A 60 -7.63 -11.28 -7.38
C ALA A 60 -6.27 -10.83 -7.96
N LEU A 61 -6.26 -9.73 -8.71
CA LEU A 61 -5.05 -9.14 -9.27
C LEU A 61 -4.13 -8.60 -8.18
N LEU A 62 -4.66 -7.90 -7.17
CA LEU A 62 -3.89 -7.38 -6.03
C LEU A 62 -3.18 -8.50 -5.25
N THR A 63 -3.80 -9.68 -5.14
CA THR A 63 -3.18 -10.85 -4.52
C THR A 63 -2.07 -11.44 -5.39
N THR A 64 -2.16 -11.29 -6.71
CA THR A 64 -1.23 -11.88 -7.67
C THR A 64 -0.04 -10.95 -7.97
N TYR A 65 -0.29 -9.64 -8.03
CA TYR A 65 0.63 -8.57 -8.43
C TYR A 65 0.67 -7.44 -7.37
N PRO A 66 0.99 -7.75 -6.09
CA PRO A 66 1.00 -6.75 -5.03
C PRO A 66 2.07 -5.68 -5.21
N LYS A 67 3.22 -6.01 -5.85
CA LYS A 67 4.33 -5.06 -6.05
C LYS A 67 3.93 -3.92 -7.00
N GLU A 68 3.07 -4.23 -7.96
CA GLU A 68 2.59 -3.30 -8.98
C GLU A 68 1.35 -2.53 -8.49
N LEU A 69 0.41 -3.23 -7.82
CA LEU A 69 -0.89 -2.64 -7.49
C LEU A 69 -0.95 -1.95 -6.12
N LEU A 70 -0.11 -2.31 -5.14
CA LEU A 70 -0.10 -1.60 -3.85
C LEU A 70 0.37 -0.14 -3.96
N PRO A 71 1.41 0.19 -4.75
CA PRO A 71 1.79 1.59 -4.97
C PRO A 71 0.67 2.43 -5.61
N LEU A 72 -0.06 1.87 -6.57
CA LEU A 72 -1.23 2.55 -7.16
C LEU A 72 -2.34 2.75 -6.12
N PHE A 73 -2.49 1.82 -5.17
CA PHE A 73 -3.45 1.99 -4.08
C PHE A 73 -3.03 3.12 -3.13
N ASP A 74 -1.73 3.21 -2.80
CA ASP A 74 -1.18 4.32 -2.01
C ASP A 74 -1.45 5.67 -2.70
N GLU A 75 -1.27 5.74 -4.02
CA GLU A 75 -1.58 6.91 -4.85
C GLU A 75 -3.07 7.25 -4.84
N ALA A 76 -3.95 6.27 -5.03
CA ALA A 76 -5.39 6.48 -4.97
C ALA A 76 -5.85 7.00 -3.59
N ILE A 77 -5.23 6.56 -2.50
CA ILE A 77 -5.47 7.09 -1.15
C ILE A 77 -5.04 8.57 -1.07
N GLU A 78 -3.91 8.94 -1.67
CA GLU A 78 -3.46 10.33 -1.76
C GLU A 78 -4.45 11.20 -2.56
N GLU A 79 -4.96 10.71 -3.69
CA GLU A 79 -5.99 11.42 -4.47
C GLU A 79 -7.25 11.66 -3.64
N VAL A 80 -7.70 10.65 -2.89
CA VAL A 80 -8.86 10.80 -2.00
C VAL A 80 -8.57 11.83 -0.90
N GLN A 81 -7.38 11.84 -0.31
CA GLN A 81 -6.98 12.86 0.66
C GLN A 81 -7.03 14.28 0.04
N ARG A 82 -6.51 14.44 -1.18
CA ARG A 82 -6.54 15.72 -1.93
C ARG A 82 -7.97 16.18 -2.21
N ALA A 83 -8.86 15.26 -2.57
CA ALA A 83 -10.26 15.57 -2.77
C ALA A 83 -10.93 16.03 -1.45
N VAL A 84 -10.73 15.30 -0.35
CA VAL A 84 -11.34 15.63 0.96
C VAL A 84 -10.82 16.95 1.53
N ILE A 85 -9.52 17.22 1.43
CA ILE A 85 -8.93 18.46 1.96
C ILE A 85 -9.33 19.68 1.14
N SER A 86 -9.63 19.52 -0.16
CA SER A 86 -10.10 20.61 -1.02
C SER A 86 -11.48 21.15 -0.60
N VAL A 87 -12.24 20.39 0.19
CA VAL A 87 -13.50 20.83 0.76
C VAL A 87 -13.21 21.75 1.96
N PRO A 88 -13.62 23.03 1.90
CA PRO A 88 -13.40 23.97 3.00
C PRO A 88 -14.16 23.54 4.25
N ILE A 89 -13.54 23.70 5.41
CA ILE A 89 -14.19 23.51 6.71
C ILE A 89 -14.36 24.83 7.43
N GLU A 90 -15.37 24.91 8.28
CA GLU A 90 -15.56 26.05 9.17
C GLU A 90 -14.55 25.99 10.33
N GLY A 91 -13.71 27.01 10.46
CA GLY A 91 -12.71 27.14 11.52
C GLY A 91 -11.27 26.93 11.06
N PRO A 92 -10.31 26.82 12.00
CA PRO A 92 -8.90 26.64 11.68
C PRO A 92 -8.66 25.25 11.09
N ASP A 93 -8.28 25.20 9.81
CA ASP A 93 -7.92 23.97 9.13
C ASP A 93 -6.48 23.54 9.50
N GLN A 94 -6.38 22.45 10.25
CA GLN A 94 -5.10 21.85 10.64
C GLN A 94 -4.83 20.55 9.86
N ARG A 95 -5.68 20.22 8.89
CA ARG A 95 -5.53 19.00 8.08
C ARG A 95 -4.32 19.14 7.17
N SER A 96 -3.64 18.02 6.93
CA SER A 96 -2.56 17.96 5.95
C SER A 96 -2.53 16.61 5.26
N ILE A 97 -2.19 16.62 3.97
CA ILE A 97 -2.04 15.41 3.17
C ILE A 97 -0.87 14.58 3.70
N LYS A 98 -1.08 13.28 3.88
CA LYS A 98 -0.06 12.32 4.27
C LYS A 98 0.37 11.51 3.06
N ILE A 99 1.52 11.90 2.51
CA ILE A 99 2.17 11.23 1.36
C ILE A 99 2.70 9.83 1.73
N ASN A 100 2.99 9.60 3.01
CA ASN A 100 3.52 8.33 3.53
C ASN A 100 2.39 7.43 4.06
N CYS A 101 1.25 7.39 3.35
CA CYS A 101 0.12 6.55 3.72
C CYS A 101 0.12 5.27 2.90
N HIS A 102 0.13 4.12 3.59
CA HIS A 102 0.23 2.81 2.93
C HIS A 102 -1.03 1.96 3.09
N ALA A 103 -1.56 1.45 1.98
CA ALA A 103 -2.62 0.45 1.97
C ALA A 103 -2.08 -0.87 2.54
N ARG A 104 -2.76 -1.40 3.57
CA ARG A 104 -2.40 -2.69 4.19
C ARG A 104 -3.56 -3.65 4.10
N ILE A 105 -3.38 -4.73 3.36
CA ILE A 105 -4.45 -5.70 3.13
C ILE A 105 -4.57 -6.63 4.34
N SER A 106 -5.78 -6.77 4.89
CA SER A 106 -6.11 -7.70 5.97
C SER A 106 -7.08 -8.78 5.49
N GLY A 107 -7.09 -9.93 6.17
CA GLY A 107 -8.10 -10.96 5.93
C GLY A 107 -7.92 -11.75 4.63
N VAL A 108 -6.72 -11.71 4.01
CA VAL A 108 -6.40 -12.48 2.80
C VAL A 108 -6.45 -13.98 3.16
N SER A 109 -7.56 -14.64 2.85
CA SER A 109 -7.77 -16.07 3.16
C SER A 109 -7.35 -17.01 2.04
N LEU A 110 -7.08 -16.47 0.83
CA LEU A 110 -6.89 -17.26 -0.40
C LEU A 110 -5.66 -18.16 -0.42
N LYS A 111 -4.59 -17.79 0.29
CA LYS A 111 -3.37 -18.59 0.46
C LYS A 111 -2.90 -18.56 1.91
N ALA A 112 -3.80 -18.95 2.82
CA ALA A 112 -3.47 -19.05 4.24
C ALA A 112 -2.67 -20.33 4.51
N PHE A 113 -1.36 -20.18 4.69
CA PHE A 113 -0.46 -21.24 5.10
C PHE A 113 -0.65 -21.53 6.60
N LYS A 114 -1.03 -22.77 6.94
CA LYS A 114 -1.25 -23.23 8.32
C LYS A 114 -0.21 -24.28 8.68
N ASN A 115 0.58 -24.03 9.73
CA ASN A 115 1.45 -24.93 10.52
C ASN A 115 2.42 -25.91 9.80
N VAL A 116 2.23 -26.26 8.53
CA VAL A 116 2.95 -27.32 7.79
C VAL A 116 3.19 -26.94 6.33
N SER A 117 2.32 -26.15 5.70
CA SER A 117 2.53 -25.69 4.33
C SER A 117 3.42 -24.45 4.32
N LEU A 118 4.70 -24.61 3.99
CA LEU A 118 5.57 -23.46 3.73
C LEU A 118 5.30 -22.90 2.32
N PRO A 119 5.49 -21.58 2.09
CA PRO A 119 5.47 -21.01 0.74
C PRO A 119 6.43 -21.76 -0.18
N ARG A 120 6.01 -21.98 -1.42
CA ARG A 120 6.82 -22.63 -2.46
C ARG A 120 7.40 -21.60 -3.42
N SER A 121 8.30 -22.02 -4.30
CA SER A 121 8.82 -21.16 -5.37
C SER A 121 7.71 -20.60 -6.28
N SER A 122 6.56 -21.28 -6.37
CA SER A 122 5.38 -20.81 -7.09
C SER A 122 4.65 -19.63 -6.43
N ASP A 123 4.95 -19.34 -5.17
CA ASP A 123 4.32 -18.26 -4.41
C ASP A 123 5.14 -16.96 -4.43
N ILE A 124 6.35 -17.01 -5.01
CA ILE A 124 7.22 -15.83 -5.15
C ILE A 124 6.48 -14.74 -5.92
N GLY A 125 6.55 -13.51 -5.40
CA GLY A 125 5.90 -12.33 -5.98
C GLY A 125 4.43 -12.18 -5.64
N SER A 126 3.74 -13.23 -5.18
CA SER A 126 2.33 -13.15 -4.79
C SER A 126 2.14 -12.74 -3.33
N LEU A 127 0.98 -12.17 -3.02
CA LEU A 127 0.58 -11.85 -1.65
C LEU A 127 0.16 -13.13 -0.93
N VAL A 128 0.79 -13.41 0.22
CA VAL A 128 0.55 -14.63 1.00
C VAL A 128 0.24 -14.30 2.45
N ALA A 129 -0.61 -15.12 3.08
CA ALA A 129 -0.92 -15.03 4.50
C ALA A 129 -0.37 -16.24 5.23
N ILE A 130 0.42 -16.01 6.27
CA ILE A 130 1.04 -17.08 7.06
C ILE A 130 0.50 -16.98 8.49
N THR A 131 -0.07 -18.07 9.00
CA THR A 131 -0.50 -18.18 10.40
C THR A 131 0.49 -19.04 11.17
N GLY A 132 1.05 -18.48 12.24
CA GLY A 132 1.97 -19.19 13.11
C GLY A 132 2.25 -18.44 14.41
N THR A 133 2.96 -19.08 15.32
CA THR A 133 3.39 -18.47 16.59
C THR A 133 4.75 -17.82 16.42
N VAL A 134 4.87 -16.54 16.80
CA VAL A 134 6.17 -15.86 16.84
C VAL A 134 6.95 -16.36 18.05
N ILE A 135 7.99 -17.17 17.83
CA ILE A 135 8.82 -17.77 18.90
C ILE A 135 10.06 -16.94 19.25
N ARG A 136 10.53 -16.09 18.34
CA ARG A 136 11.73 -15.26 18.52
C ARG A 136 11.67 -14.04 17.60
N THR A 137 12.02 -12.87 18.14
CA THR A 137 12.27 -11.64 17.38
C THR A 137 13.77 -11.34 17.37
N GLY A 138 14.27 -10.80 16.26
CA GLY A 138 15.66 -10.34 16.16
C GLY A 138 15.86 -8.97 16.79
N ALA A 139 17.12 -8.54 16.92
CA ALA A 139 17.43 -7.17 17.30
C ALA A 139 16.95 -6.17 16.22
N LEU A 140 16.53 -4.98 16.65
CA LEU A 140 16.20 -3.89 15.73
C LEU A 140 17.44 -3.51 14.93
N LYS A 141 17.29 -3.44 13.60
CA LYS A 141 18.32 -3.01 12.67
C LYS A 141 17.87 -1.72 12.01
N LEU A 142 18.75 -0.73 11.96
CA LEU A 142 18.53 0.49 11.17
C LEU A 142 18.84 0.15 9.71
N MET A 143 17.91 0.45 8.80
CA MET A 143 18.09 0.29 7.37
C MET A 143 18.01 1.65 6.69
N GLU A 144 18.94 1.94 5.79
CA GLU A 144 18.86 3.11 4.92
C GLU A 144 17.72 2.88 3.92
N LYS A 145 16.77 3.82 3.80
CA LYS A 145 15.67 3.76 2.81
C LYS A 145 16.15 4.20 1.44
N GLU A 146 16.88 5.31 1.41
CA GLU A 146 17.40 5.94 0.21
C GLU A 146 18.71 6.67 0.55
N LYS A 147 19.52 6.90 -0.48
CA LYS A 147 20.81 7.57 -0.36
C LYS A 147 21.04 8.47 -1.56
N GLU A 148 21.36 9.73 -1.30
CA GLU A 148 21.91 10.59 -2.34
C GLU A 148 23.36 10.19 -2.63
N VAL A 149 23.60 9.79 -3.87
CA VAL A 149 24.94 9.46 -4.36
C VAL A 149 25.37 10.49 -5.38
N ARG A 150 26.68 10.75 -5.43
CA ARG A 150 27.29 11.63 -6.43
C ARG A 150 28.15 10.81 -7.37
N CYS A 151 27.88 10.89 -8.67
CA CYS A 151 28.71 10.24 -9.67
C CYS A 151 30.15 10.76 -9.59
N ALA A 152 31.13 9.86 -9.48
CA ALA A 152 32.53 10.25 -9.41
C ALA A 152 33.01 10.97 -10.69
N LYS A 153 32.48 10.57 -11.85
CA LYS A 153 32.86 11.07 -13.19
C LYS A 153 32.16 12.39 -13.56
N CYS A 154 30.83 12.40 -13.64
CA CYS A 154 30.08 13.58 -14.10
C CYS A 154 29.64 14.53 -12.96
N LYS A 155 29.91 14.18 -11.70
CA LYS A 155 29.53 14.95 -10.49
C LYS A 155 28.03 15.16 -10.28
N GLN A 156 27.18 14.56 -11.10
CA GLN A 156 25.73 14.63 -10.92
C GLN A 156 25.30 13.86 -9.67
N GLN A 157 24.38 14.44 -8.91
CA GLN A 157 23.74 13.81 -7.76
C GLN A 157 22.43 13.16 -8.17
N PHE A 158 22.19 11.97 -7.64
CA PHE A 158 20.95 11.23 -7.83
C PHE A 158 20.64 10.38 -6.60
N THR A 159 19.35 10.12 -6.37
CA THR A 159 18.88 9.28 -5.26
C THR A 159 18.87 7.82 -5.68
N VAL A 160 19.42 6.97 -4.82
CA VAL A 160 19.37 5.51 -4.97
C VAL A 160 18.51 4.97 -3.83
N TYR A 161 17.48 4.21 -4.18
CA TYR A 161 16.63 3.51 -3.22
C TYR A 161 17.32 2.21 -2.78
N ALA A 162 17.14 1.86 -1.51
CA ALA A 162 17.70 0.62 -1.00
C ALA A 162 17.02 -0.59 -1.62
N ASP A 163 17.84 -1.55 -2.06
CA ASP A 163 17.38 -2.87 -2.46
C ASP A 163 17.30 -3.75 -1.21
N LEU A 164 16.12 -4.28 -0.92
CA LEU A 164 15.87 -5.15 0.22
C LEU A 164 16.20 -6.62 -0.10
N GLU A 165 16.43 -6.96 -1.37
CA GLU A 165 16.63 -8.32 -1.85
C GLU A 165 18.12 -8.71 -2.02
N THR A 166 19.07 -7.84 -1.66
CA THR A 166 20.53 -8.10 -1.66
C THR A 166 21.17 -8.03 -0.28
#